data_AF-A0A960MGP0-F1
#
_entry.id   AF-A0A960MGP0-F1
#
_cell.length_a   1.000
_cell.length_b   1.000
_cell.length_c   1.000
_cell.angle_alpha   90.00
_cell.angle_beta   90.00
_cell.angle_gamma   90.00
#
_symmetry.space_group_name_H-M   'P 1'
#
loop_
_entity.id
_entity.type
_entity.pdbx_description
1 polymer ?
#
loop_
_entity_poly.entity_id
_entity_poly.type
_entity_poly.pdbx_seq_one_letter_code
_entity_poly.pdbx_strand_id
1 'polypeptide(L)'
;MDLTYDSHVLKLARVDWKADHARVAEALGQARGRRLILRAEQSAAPVLAGVGAGASPLGSASPGKREIRPPAGPDDLPRALAGAGIDLDRPFDLEIVIRQPVPGAPLREALLGRHGYRDTRDRHVLHQPPASPATAATGVAAPHPLRRVPYFFRDHGGAVDLVDLHRGATVFLILNGPSFARVDPGALRRPGIHTFGVNNGAHGFRPHYWTCVDDPTRFMDTIWRDPGIQKFVPLGHFDRPVWDRAAGRVTAERVADFPNVIGYRRNEHFQADRWLTEDTINWGNHADHGGGRSVMLAALRLCHLLGFRRVCLLGCDFHMEAGRHYWFPEQRSEQAVRNNTAAYEILHGYFAALRPHFDAAGFEVWNCTEGSRLDPALFPHVPLDEALAAATLDTSASTEGMYVDRYRPEPEPPLPMTAPTTTPTPDSTLLDPGSSIPTPDPSLLT
;
A
#
# COMPACT_ATOMS: atom_id res chain seq x y z
N MET A 1 -14.72 -27.21 -15.15
CA MET A 1 -14.76 -26.27 -14.02
C MET A 1 -13.57 -25.31 -13.99
N ASP A 2 -13.84 -24.01 -13.86
CA ASP A 2 -12.83 -23.00 -13.50
C ASP A 2 -12.86 -22.77 -11.99
N LEU A 3 -11.70 -22.63 -11.35
CA LEU A 3 -11.62 -22.46 -9.90
C LEU A 3 -10.82 -21.19 -9.58
N THR A 4 -11.42 -20.32 -8.78
CA THR A 4 -10.87 -19.02 -8.37
C THR A 4 -10.96 -18.90 -6.86
N TYR A 5 -9.87 -18.56 -6.18
CA TYR A 5 -9.87 -18.30 -4.74
C TYR A 5 -9.59 -16.83 -4.45
N ASP A 6 -10.50 -16.18 -3.71
CA ASP A 6 -10.37 -14.82 -3.23
C ASP A 6 -10.52 -14.78 -1.72
N SER A 7 -9.38 -14.68 -1.02
CA SER A 7 -9.24 -14.43 0.43
C SER A 7 -9.87 -15.48 1.35
N HIS A 8 -11.19 -15.63 1.27
CA HIS A 8 -12.03 -16.55 2.04
C HIS A 8 -13.13 -17.20 1.17
N VAL A 9 -13.18 -16.94 -0.14
CA VAL A 9 -14.19 -17.49 -1.06
C VAL A 9 -13.48 -18.33 -2.11
N LEU A 10 -13.82 -19.61 -2.18
CA LEU A 10 -13.48 -20.48 -3.30
C LEU A 10 -14.65 -20.52 -4.27
N LYS A 11 -14.49 -20.00 -5.47
CA LYS A 11 -15.49 -20.02 -6.54
C LYS A 11 -15.13 -21.11 -7.54
N LEU A 12 -16.05 -22.01 -7.79
CA LEU A 12 -15.97 -23.08 -8.76
C LEU A 12 -17.03 -22.80 -9.81
N ALA A 13 -16.65 -22.32 -10.98
CA ALA A 13 -17.57 -21.99 -12.06
C ALA A 13 -17.69 -23.17 -13.03
N ARG A 14 -18.89 -23.37 -13.59
CA ARG A 14 -19.19 -24.40 -14.59
C ARG A 14 -18.76 -25.80 -14.10
N VAL A 15 -19.18 -26.13 -12.89
CA VAL A 15 -19.02 -27.46 -12.28
C VAL A 15 -19.89 -28.44 -13.04
N ASP A 16 -19.28 -29.42 -13.69
CA ASP A 16 -19.99 -30.61 -14.19
C ASP A 16 -19.91 -31.67 -13.10
N TRP A 17 -21.02 -32.00 -12.44
CA TRP A 17 -20.97 -32.90 -11.29
C TRP A 17 -20.37 -34.27 -11.64
N LYS A 18 -20.68 -34.81 -12.83
CA LYS A 18 -20.18 -36.14 -13.23
C LYS A 18 -18.66 -36.15 -13.35
N ALA A 19 -18.09 -35.08 -13.88
CA ALA A 19 -16.65 -34.95 -14.08
C ALA A 19 -15.89 -34.37 -12.88
N ASP A 20 -16.49 -33.44 -12.14
CA ASP A 20 -15.80 -32.60 -11.14
C ASP A 20 -16.10 -32.98 -9.67
N HIS A 21 -17.00 -33.93 -9.38
CA HIS A 21 -17.41 -34.25 -8.00
C HIS A 21 -16.24 -34.53 -7.04
N ALA A 22 -15.22 -35.27 -7.48
CA ALA A 22 -14.04 -35.58 -6.66
C ALA A 22 -13.26 -34.31 -6.28
N ARG A 23 -13.14 -33.36 -7.21
CA ARG A 23 -12.45 -32.07 -6.99
C ARG A 23 -13.25 -31.16 -6.05
N VAL A 24 -14.58 -31.13 -6.20
CA VAL A 24 -15.47 -30.39 -5.29
C VAL A 24 -15.40 -31.00 -3.89
N ALA A 25 -15.39 -32.33 -3.78
CA ALA A 25 -15.27 -33.04 -2.51
C ALA A 25 -13.94 -32.77 -1.80
N GLU A 26 -12.83 -32.76 -2.54
CA GLU A 26 -11.52 -32.38 -2.02
C GLU A 26 -11.51 -30.93 -1.52
N ALA A 27 -12.02 -29.99 -2.31
CA ALA A 27 -12.12 -28.58 -1.93
C ALA A 27 -12.94 -28.38 -0.63
N LEU A 28 -14.05 -29.09 -0.48
CA LEU A 28 -14.86 -29.08 0.75
C LEU A 28 -14.18 -29.77 1.92
N GLY A 29 -13.52 -30.90 1.68
CA GLY A 29 -12.77 -31.65 2.70
C GLY A 29 -11.67 -30.81 3.31
N GLN A 30 -10.96 -30.06 2.48
CA GLN A 30 -9.91 -29.13 2.90
C GLN A 30 -10.46 -27.87 3.63
N ALA A 31 -11.77 -27.61 3.48
CA ALA A 31 -12.48 -26.55 4.19
C ALA A 31 -13.19 -27.06 5.48
N ARG A 32 -13.18 -28.38 5.75
CA ARG A 32 -13.90 -29.03 6.86
C ARG A 32 -13.37 -28.61 8.24
N GLY A 33 -14.25 -28.60 9.25
CA GLY A 33 -13.94 -28.11 10.60
C GLY A 33 -14.07 -26.59 10.76
N ARG A 34 -14.61 -25.89 9.74
CA ARG A 34 -14.77 -24.44 9.71
C ARG A 34 -16.23 -24.04 9.51
N ARG A 35 -16.57 -22.81 9.85
CA ARG A 35 -17.88 -22.23 9.48
C ARG A 35 -17.91 -21.97 7.97
N LEU A 36 -18.59 -22.84 7.23
CA LEU A 36 -18.77 -22.74 5.78
C LEU A 36 -20.13 -22.11 5.45
N ILE A 37 -20.16 -21.30 4.40
CA ILE A 37 -21.38 -20.98 3.67
C ILE A 37 -21.19 -21.50 2.25
N LEU A 38 -22.14 -22.28 1.78
CA LEU A 38 -22.18 -22.73 0.40
C LEU A 38 -23.23 -21.93 -0.34
N ARG A 39 -22.90 -21.44 -1.53
CA ARG A 39 -23.86 -20.81 -2.43
C ARG A 39 -23.72 -21.46 -3.79
N ALA A 40 -24.83 -21.81 -4.42
CA ALA A 40 -24.79 -22.30 -5.80
C ALA A 40 -25.83 -21.63 -6.68
N GLU A 41 -25.53 -21.61 -7.98
CA GLU A 41 -26.38 -21.05 -9.01
C GLU A 41 -26.29 -21.95 -10.24
N GLN A 42 -27.43 -22.28 -10.84
CA GLN A 42 -27.40 -23.03 -12.10
C GLN A 42 -26.76 -22.14 -13.17
N SER A 43 -25.71 -22.61 -13.84
CA SER A 43 -25.09 -21.83 -14.90
C SER A 43 -26.14 -21.61 -16.00
N ALA A 44 -26.24 -20.37 -16.48
CA ALA A 44 -27.09 -20.08 -17.62
C ALA A 44 -26.70 -21.01 -18.78
N ALA A 45 -27.69 -21.57 -19.48
CA ALA A 45 -27.41 -22.32 -20.69
C ALA A 45 -26.58 -21.42 -21.63
N PRO A 46 -25.50 -21.91 -22.24
CA PRO A 46 -24.72 -21.10 -23.16
C PRO A 46 -25.69 -20.58 -24.23
N VAL A 47 -25.82 -19.26 -24.32
CA VAL A 47 -26.61 -18.63 -25.37
C VAL A 47 -25.92 -19.02 -26.66
N LEU A 48 -26.52 -19.95 -27.41
CA LEU A 48 -26.03 -20.32 -28.73
C LEU A 48 -26.10 -19.05 -29.58
N ALA A 49 -24.93 -18.45 -29.81
CA ALA A 49 -24.78 -17.29 -30.66
C ALA A 49 -25.13 -17.69 -32.11
N GLY A 50 -26.39 -17.55 -32.50
CA GLY A 50 -26.77 -17.91 -33.88
C GLY A 50 -28.25 -17.98 -34.25
N VAL A 51 -29.22 -17.73 -33.35
CA VAL A 51 -30.64 -17.79 -33.75
C VAL A 51 -31.34 -16.47 -33.42
N GLY A 52 -31.95 -15.88 -34.44
CA GLY A 52 -32.46 -14.50 -34.47
C GLY A 52 -33.42 -14.13 -33.34
N ALA A 53 -33.40 -12.84 -33.01
CA ALA A 53 -34.25 -12.20 -32.02
C ALA A 53 -35.73 -12.38 -32.37
N GLY A 54 -36.42 -13.25 -31.64
CA GLY A 54 -37.86 -13.43 -31.69
C GLY A 54 -38.43 -13.64 -30.29
N ALA A 55 -39.14 -12.62 -29.79
CA ALA A 55 -40.02 -12.59 -28.61
C ALA A 55 -39.47 -13.12 -27.27
N SER A 56 -39.11 -12.19 -26.37
CA SER A 56 -38.86 -12.49 -24.95
C SER A 56 -40.14 -12.97 -24.25
N PRO A 57 -40.14 -14.14 -23.58
CA PRO A 57 -41.20 -14.49 -22.66
C PRO A 57 -41.08 -13.64 -21.39
N LEU A 58 -42.17 -12.96 -21.05
CA LEU A 58 -42.35 -12.23 -19.81
C LEU A 58 -42.24 -13.19 -18.60
N GLY A 59 -41.30 -12.92 -17.69
CA GLY A 59 -41.52 -13.16 -16.26
C GLY A 59 -40.83 -14.34 -15.57
N SER A 60 -39.73 -14.92 -16.07
CA SER A 60 -38.92 -15.82 -15.21
C SER A 60 -37.85 -15.01 -14.48
N ALA A 61 -37.98 -14.87 -13.15
CA ALA A 61 -36.93 -14.33 -12.31
C ALA A 61 -35.62 -15.09 -12.58
N SER A 62 -34.52 -14.37 -12.85
CA SER A 62 -33.19 -15.00 -12.94
C SER A 62 -32.97 -15.78 -11.65
N PRO A 63 -32.65 -17.09 -11.72
CA PRO A 63 -32.49 -17.91 -10.54
C PRO A 63 -31.22 -17.49 -9.82
N GLY A 64 -31.31 -16.51 -8.94
CA GLY A 64 -30.17 -16.01 -8.18
C GLY A 64 -29.53 -17.11 -7.32
N LYS A 65 -28.30 -16.84 -6.87
CA LYS A 65 -27.54 -17.71 -5.96
C LYS A 65 -28.36 -18.18 -4.78
N ARG A 66 -28.39 -19.49 -4.56
CA ARG A 66 -29.11 -20.15 -3.48
C ARG A 66 -28.11 -20.55 -2.40
N GLU A 67 -28.41 -20.19 -1.16
CA GLU A 67 -27.61 -20.63 -0.02
C GLU A 67 -27.93 -22.09 0.31
N ILE A 68 -26.88 -22.90 0.42
CA ILE A 68 -26.96 -24.33 0.68
C ILE A 68 -26.45 -24.57 2.10
N ARG A 69 -27.24 -25.29 2.89
CA ARG A 69 -26.80 -25.73 4.20
C ARG A 69 -25.54 -26.60 4.05
N PRO A 70 -24.44 -26.30 4.76
CA PRO A 70 -23.23 -27.11 4.67
C PRO A 70 -23.52 -28.58 4.96
N PRO A 71 -23.14 -29.52 4.07
CA PRO A 71 -23.38 -30.93 4.27
C PRO A 71 -22.47 -31.49 5.39
N ALA A 72 -22.87 -32.61 6.01
CA ALA A 72 -22.08 -33.25 7.08
C ALA A 72 -20.74 -33.81 6.55
N GLY A 73 -20.72 -34.22 5.28
CA GLY A 73 -19.52 -34.60 4.54
C GLY A 73 -19.68 -34.37 3.03
N PRO A 74 -18.60 -34.56 2.25
CA PRO A 74 -18.65 -34.38 0.80
C PRO A 74 -19.70 -35.26 0.09
N ASP A 75 -19.94 -36.47 0.59
CA ASP A 75 -20.88 -37.42 -0.01
C ASP A 75 -22.35 -36.98 0.13
N ASP A 76 -22.66 -36.08 1.06
CA ASP A 76 -23.99 -35.50 1.24
C ASP A 76 -24.23 -34.26 0.37
N LEU A 77 -23.20 -33.74 -0.29
CA LEU A 77 -23.30 -32.52 -1.11
C LEU A 77 -24.30 -32.66 -2.28
N PRO A 78 -24.37 -33.77 -3.05
CA PRO A 78 -25.38 -33.91 -4.11
C PRO A 78 -26.80 -33.72 -3.59
N ARG A 79 -27.11 -34.31 -2.44
CA ARG A 79 -28.43 -34.22 -1.81
C ARG A 79 -28.72 -32.79 -1.36
N ALA A 80 -27.72 -32.10 -0.82
CA ALA A 80 -27.86 -30.70 -0.41
C ALA A 80 -28.06 -29.76 -1.61
N LEU A 81 -27.33 -29.97 -2.71
CA LEU A 81 -27.48 -29.23 -3.98
C LEU A 81 -28.85 -29.46 -4.62
N ALA A 82 -29.28 -30.72 -4.72
CA ALA A 82 -30.60 -31.07 -5.24
C ALA A 82 -31.73 -30.51 -4.37
N GLY A 83 -31.57 -30.53 -3.04
CA GLY A 83 -32.51 -29.92 -2.10
C GLY A 83 -32.61 -28.40 -2.22
N ALA A 84 -31.54 -27.74 -2.68
CA ALA A 84 -31.55 -26.33 -3.07
C ALA A 84 -32.06 -26.11 -4.51
N GLY A 85 -32.48 -27.15 -5.23
CA GLY A 85 -32.99 -27.07 -6.59
C GLY A 85 -31.91 -26.82 -7.65
N ILE A 86 -30.67 -27.25 -7.41
CA ILE A 86 -29.61 -27.30 -8.43
C ILE A 86 -29.70 -28.64 -9.16
N ASP A 87 -29.78 -28.58 -10.49
CA ASP A 87 -29.77 -29.74 -11.37
C ASP A 87 -28.32 -30.17 -11.63
N LEU A 88 -27.93 -31.32 -11.08
CA LEU A 88 -26.58 -31.86 -11.18
C LEU A 88 -26.25 -32.45 -12.55
N ASP A 89 -27.24 -32.66 -13.42
CA ASP A 89 -27.03 -33.07 -14.81
C ASP A 89 -26.67 -31.87 -15.71
N ARG A 90 -26.69 -30.65 -15.16
CA ARG A 90 -26.35 -29.41 -15.85
C ARG A 90 -25.19 -28.69 -15.13
N PRO A 91 -24.36 -27.93 -15.86
CA PRO A 91 -23.31 -27.14 -15.23
C PRO A 91 -23.86 -26.10 -14.25
N PHE A 92 -23.19 -25.93 -13.11
CA PHE A 92 -23.53 -24.94 -12.09
C PHE A 92 -22.30 -24.24 -11.54
N ASP A 93 -22.50 -23.09 -10.91
CA ASP A 93 -21.45 -22.37 -10.20
C ASP A 93 -21.63 -22.60 -8.69
N LEU A 94 -20.53 -22.83 -7.98
CA LEU A 94 -20.49 -23.08 -6.54
C LEU A 94 -19.50 -22.12 -5.87
N GLU A 95 -19.93 -21.43 -4.83
CA GLU A 95 -19.06 -20.63 -3.96
C GLU A 95 -18.99 -21.28 -2.57
N ILE A 96 -17.78 -21.55 -2.11
CA ILE A 96 -17.46 -22.04 -0.77
C ILE A 96 -16.83 -20.89 0.00
N VAL A 97 -17.60 -20.28 0.90
CA VAL A 97 -17.17 -19.17 1.75
C VAL A 97 -16.69 -19.73 3.09
N ILE A 98 -15.44 -19.49 3.43
CA ILE A 98 -14.76 -19.97 4.64
C ILE A 98 -14.69 -18.82 5.64
N ARG A 99 -15.59 -18.76 6.63
CA ARG A 99 -15.68 -17.60 7.55
C ARG A 99 -14.49 -17.44 8.52
N GLN A 100 -13.58 -18.40 8.59
CA GLN A 100 -12.36 -18.29 9.39
C GLN A 100 -11.14 -18.39 8.48
N PRO A 101 -10.21 -17.42 8.51
CA PRO A 101 -9.01 -17.47 7.69
C PRO A 101 -8.20 -18.71 8.05
N VAL A 102 -7.62 -19.36 7.05
CA VAL A 102 -6.72 -20.49 7.24
C VAL A 102 -5.43 -19.96 7.86
N PRO A 103 -5.04 -20.37 9.08
CA PRO A 103 -3.70 -20.13 9.56
C PRO A 103 -2.78 -21.06 8.76
N GLY A 104 -2.03 -20.50 7.81
CA GLY A 104 -0.96 -21.20 7.08
C GLY A 104 -1.24 -21.51 5.61
N ALA A 105 -0.14 -21.72 4.88
CA ALA A 105 -0.06 -22.12 3.47
C ALA A 105 -0.71 -23.47 3.03
N PRO A 106 -1.08 -24.46 3.89
CA PRO A 106 -1.42 -25.81 3.40
C PRO A 106 -2.62 -25.88 2.46
N LEU A 107 -3.69 -25.11 2.70
CA LEU A 107 -4.88 -25.15 1.84
C LEU A 107 -4.57 -24.60 0.44
N ARG A 108 -3.78 -23.51 0.41
CA ARG A 108 -3.35 -22.86 -0.82
C ARG A 108 -2.46 -23.82 -1.62
N GLU A 109 -1.40 -24.36 -1.04
CA GLU A 109 -0.50 -25.25 -1.77
C GLU A 109 -1.19 -26.56 -2.24
N ALA A 110 -2.08 -27.13 -1.42
CA ALA A 110 -2.83 -28.33 -1.78
C ALA A 110 -3.78 -28.11 -2.96
N LEU A 111 -4.51 -26.97 -3.00
CA LEU A 111 -5.47 -26.69 -4.06
C LEU A 111 -4.83 -26.08 -5.33
N LEU A 112 -3.79 -25.27 -5.17
CA LEU A 112 -3.18 -24.53 -6.29
C LEU A 112 -2.15 -25.36 -7.06
N GLY A 113 -1.44 -26.27 -6.39
CA GLY A 113 -0.29 -26.99 -6.97
C GLY A 113 -0.60 -28.11 -7.96
N ARG A 114 -1.86 -28.60 -8.03
CA ARG A 114 -2.18 -29.84 -8.77
C ARG A 114 -3.01 -29.66 -10.05
N HIS A 115 -3.65 -28.50 -10.28
CA HIS A 115 -4.76 -28.43 -11.26
C HIS A 115 -4.77 -27.20 -12.19
N GLY A 116 -3.64 -26.56 -12.47
CA GLY A 116 -3.59 -25.44 -13.44
C GLY A 116 -4.50 -24.27 -13.05
N TYR A 117 -4.51 -23.95 -11.76
CA TYR A 117 -5.32 -22.93 -11.11
C TYR A 117 -5.04 -21.51 -11.65
N ARG A 118 -6.06 -20.64 -11.64
CA ARG A 118 -5.91 -19.20 -11.88
C ARG A 118 -6.25 -18.45 -10.59
N ASP A 119 -5.23 -18.00 -9.85
CA ASP A 119 -5.48 -16.99 -8.82
C ASP A 119 -5.87 -15.70 -9.55
N THR A 120 -6.99 -15.09 -9.19
CA THR A 120 -7.25 -13.73 -9.67
C THR A 120 -6.27 -12.71 -9.05
N ARG A 121 -5.47 -13.13 -8.05
CA ARG A 121 -4.26 -12.42 -7.59
C ARG A 121 -3.01 -12.72 -8.43
N ASP A 122 -3.02 -13.76 -9.27
CA ASP A 122 -1.86 -14.24 -10.08
C ASP A 122 -1.67 -13.46 -11.38
N ARG A 123 -2.29 -12.30 -11.55
CA ARG A 123 -1.66 -11.30 -12.44
C ARG A 123 -0.32 -10.79 -11.88
N HIS A 124 -0.04 -10.94 -10.58
CA HIS A 124 1.19 -10.40 -9.97
C HIS A 124 1.87 -11.27 -8.88
N VAL A 125 1.61 -12.57 -8.78
CA VAL A 125 2.50 -13.43 -7.96
C VAL A 125 3.77 -13.69 -8.76
N LEU A 126 4.70 -12.74 -8.66
CA LEU A 126 6.10 -13.05 -8.86
C LEU A 126 6.47 -14.13 -7.86
N HIS A 127 6.91 -15.30 -8.35
CA HIS A 127 7.68 -16.21 -7.55
C HIS A 127 8.82 -15.41 -6.90
N GLN A 128 8.76 -15.20 -5.59
CA GLN A 128 9.95 -14.78 -4.87
C GLN A 128 10.94 -15.94 -4.99
N PRO A 129 12.13 -15.74 -5.58
CA PRO A 129 13.17 -16.73 -5.40
C PRO A 129 13.39 -16.90 -3.88
N PRO A 130 13.59 -18.13 -3.39
CA PRO A 130 13.90 -18.34 -1.97
C PRO A 130 15.08 -17.44 -1.59
N ALA A 131 14.94 -16.74 -0.47
CA ALA A 131 16.00 -15.88 0.06
C ALA A 131 17.29 -16.71 0.13
N SER A 132 18.28 -16.35 -0.68
CA SER A 132 19.54 -17.09 -0.74
C SER A 132 20.23 -17.00 0.64
N PRO A 133 20.64 -18.12 1.26
CA PRO A 133 21.17 -18.15 2.63
C PRO A 133 22.56 -17.52 2.81
N ALA A 134 23.05 -16.71 1.85
CA ALA A 134 24.43 -16.25 1.78
C ALA A 134 24.73 -14.91 2.48
N THR A 135 23.78 -14.26 3.18
CA THR A 135 23.98 -12.91 3.74
C THR A 135 24.54 -12.84 5.17
N ALA A 136 25.00 -13.93 5.76
CA ALA A 136 25.42 -13.95 7.17
C ALA A 136 26.81 -13.32 7.47
N ALA A 137 27.57 -12.85 6.48
CA ALA A 137 28.98 -12.49 6.67
C ALA A 137 29.31 -10.97 6.71
N THR A 138 28.35 -10.06 6.52
CA THR A 138 28.68 -8.62 6.28
C THR A 138 28.43 -7.67 7.46
N GLY A 139 28.10 -8.16 8.66
CA GLY A 139 27.82 -7.28 9.81
C GLY A 139 26.62 -6.35 9.59
N VAL A 140 25.76 -6.67 8.62
CA VAL A 140 24.57 -5.89 8.30
C VAL A 140 23.61 -6.00 9.48
N ALA A 141 23.23 -4.85 10.04
CA ALA A 141 22.24 -4.74 11.10
C ALA A 141 21.02 -5.62 10.77
N ALA A 142 20.50 -6.32 11.79
CA ALA A 142 19.37 -7.23 11.60
C ALA A 142 18.26 -6.54 10.77
N PRO A 143 17.75 -7.20 9.71
CA PRO A 143 16.79 -6.56 8.81
C PRO A 143 15.58 -6.11 9.61
N HIS A 144 15.18 -4.85 9.39
CA HIS A 144 14.00 -4.27 10.03
C HIS A 144 12.82 -5.26 9.92
N PRO A 145 12.07 -5.57 11.01
CA PRO A 145 11.04 -6.61 10.98
C PRO A 145 10.02 -6.47 9.85
N LEU A 146 9.72 -5.23 9.45
CA LEU A 146 8.84 -4.93 8.31
C LEU A 146 9.46 -5.31 6.95
N ARG A 147 10.78 -5.39 6.78
CA ARG A 147 11.40 -5.77 5.49
C ARG A 147 11.38 -7.27 5.21
N ARG A 148 10.67 -8.08 6.01
CA ARG A 148 10.51 -9.53 5.77
C ARG A 148 9.65 -9.83 4.54
N VAL A 149 8.79 -8.90 4.14
CA VAL A 149 7.89 -9.04 2.99
C VAL A 149 7.85 -7.74 2.19
N PRO A 150 7.69 -7.80 0.86
CA PRO A 150 7.45 -6.61 0.06
C PRO A 150 6.04 -6.09 0.29
N TYR A 151 5.93 -4.78 0.55
CA TYR A 151 4.66 -4.08 0.71
C TYR A 151 4.25 -3.29 -0.54
N PHE A 152 5.24 -2.86 -1.32
CA PHE A 152 5.06 -1.94 -2.42
C PHE A 152 5.49 -2.58 -3.73
N PHE A 153 4.72 -2.35 -4.78
CA PHE A 153 4.86 -3.05 -6.06
C PHE A 153 4.67 -2.08 -7.23
N ARG A 154 5.37 -2.35 -8.33
CA ARG A 154 5.10 -1.76 -9.63
C ARG A 154 4.03 -2.58 -10.37
N ASP A 155 3.53 -2.03 -11.47
CA ASP A 155 2.52 -2.64 -12.33
C ASP A 155 2.92 -3.99 -12.93
N HIS A 156 4.20 -4.18 -13.21
CA HIS A 156 4.77 -5.47 -13.63
C HIS A 156 5.02 -6.43 -12.45
N GLY A 157 4.52 -6.11 -11.26
CA GLY A 157 4.69 -6.88 -10.03
C GLY A 157 6.02 -6.66 -9.32
N GLY A 158 6.98 -5.93 -9.91
CA GLY A 158 8.29 -5.69 -9.31
C GLY A 158 8.19 -5.02 -7.94
N ALA A 159 8.82 -5.61 -6.91
CA ALA A 159 8.82 -5.06 -5.57
C ALA A 159 9.65 -3.76 -5.51
N VAL A 160 9.20 -2.81 -4.68
CA VAL A 160 9.91 -1.57 -4.37
C VAL A 160 10.08 -1.50 -2.85
N ASP A 161 11.30 -1.34 -2.35
CA ASP A 161 11.49 -1.12 -0.92
C ASP A 161 11.37 0.37 -0.60
N LEU A 162 10.25 0.76 -0.01
CA LEU A 162 10.01 2.11 0.53
C LEU A 162 9.86 2.09 2.05
N VAL A 163 10.14 0.95 2.70
CA VAL A 163 10.00 0.82 4.15
C VAL A 163 11.02 1.72 4.83
N ASP A 164 10.59 2.50 5.82
CA ASP A 164 11.40 3.46 6.57
C ASP A 164 12.03 4.59 5.72
N LEU A 165 11.48 4.92 4.53
CA LEU A 165 11.96 6.02 3.70
C LEU A 165 12.04 7.38 4.44
N HIS A 166 11.12 7.60 5.38
CA HIS A 166 10.97 8.80 6.21
C HIS A 166 11.11 8.48 7.70
N ARG A 167 12.07 7.62 8.04
CA ARG A 167 12.32 7.15 9.40
C ARG A 167 12.30 8.30 10.43
N GLY A 168 11.35 8.23 11.36
CA GLY A 168 11.22 9.16 12.48
C GLY A 168 10.61 10.51 12.14
N ALA A 169 10.30 10.77 10.87
CA ALA A 169 9.76 12.07 10.44
C ALA A 169 8.29 12.26 10.86
N THR A 170 7.85 13.51 10.75
CA THR A 170 6.45 13.94 10.92
C THR A 170 5.78 14.08 9.56
N VAL A 171 4.51 13.67 9.47
CA VAL A 171 3.67 13.87 8.27
C VAL A 171 2.32 14.46 8.64
N PHE A 172 1.82 15.38 7.81
CA PHE A 172 0.48 15.94 7.93
C PHE A 172 -0.47 15.18 6.99
N LEU A 173 -1.36 14.37 7.58
CA LEU A 173 -2.36 13.59 6.87
C LEU A 173 -3.62 14.43 6.65
N ILE A 174 -3.85 14.79 5.40
CA ILE A 174 -4.94 15.66 4.94
C ILE A 174 -6.12 14.82 4.53
N LEU A 175 -7.17 14.86 5.35
CA LEU A 175 -8.46 14.24 5.11
C LEU A 175 -9.42 15.21 4.42
N ASN A 176 -10.62 14.74 4.10
CA ASN A 176 -11.56 15.50 3.27
C ASN A 176 -12.47 16.45 4.06
N GLY A 177 -12.39 16.47 5.38
CA GLY A 177 -13.34 17.21 6.20
C GLY A 177 -13.24 18.74 6.00
N PRO A 178 -14.35 19.46 6.21
CA PRO A 178 -14.49 20.86 5.84
C PRO A 178 -13.59 21.83 6.63
N SER A 179 -13.10 21.42 7.79
CA SER A 179 -12.15 22.22 8.59
C SER A 179 -10.86 22.54 7.84
N PHE A 180 -10.44 21.70 6.88
CA PHE A 180 -9.21 21.92 6.11
C PHE A 180 -9.26 23.21 5.28
N ALA A 181 -10.45 23.70 4.91
CA ALA A 181 -10.60 24.95 4.17
C ALA A 181 -10.06 26.20 4.93
N ARG A 182 -9.81 26.08 6.25
CA ARG A 182 -9.24 27.14 7.08
C ARG A 182 -7.71 27.07 7.23
N VAL A 183 -7.11 25.98 6.78
CA VAL A 183 -5.66 25.77 6.87
C VAL A 183 -4.97 26.54 5.75
N ASP A 184 -3.93 27.32 6.06
CA ASP A 184 -3.09 27.96 5.06
C ASP A 184 -2.23 26.91 4.32
N PRO A 185 -2.42 26.71 3.01
CA PRO A 185 -1.60 25.80 2.22
C PRO A 185 -0.11 26.18 2.20
N GLY A 186 0.23 27.46 2.36
CA GLY A 186 1.61 27.95 2.38
C GLY A 186 2.39 27.39 3.56
N ALA A 187 1.78 27.38 4.74
CA ALA A 187 2.36 26.82 5.95
C ALA A 187 2.76 25.34 5.83
N LEU A 188 2.05 24.56 5.01
CA LEU A 188 2.30 23.14 4.75
C LEU A 188 3.39 22.85 3.69
N ARG A 189 3.96 23.90 3.08
CA ARG A 189 5.04 23.80 2.08
C ARG A 189 6.41 24.15 2.64
N ARG A 190 6.52 24.42 3.94
CA ARG A 190 7.79 24.76 4.58
C ARG A 190 8.75 23.56 4.59
N PRO A 191 10.07 23.80 4.62
CA PRO A 191 11.07 22.73 4.71
C PRO A 191 10.81 21.79 5.89
N GLY A 192 11.02 20.49 5.71
CA GLY A 192 10.78 19.47 6.73
C GLY A 192 9.35 18.93 6.80
N ILE A 193 8.39 19.63 6.21
CA ILE A 193 6.99 19.22 6.25
C ILE A 193 6.68 18.21 5.15
N HIS A 194 6.30 17.00 5.56
CA HIS A 194 5.69 16.01 4.68
C HIS A 194 4.16 16.11 4.72
N THR A 195 3.51 15.85 3.60
CA THR A 195 2.04 15.91 3.49
C THR A 195 1.52 14.69 2.75
N PHE A 196 0.44 14.12 3.26
CA PHE A 196 -0.18 12.91 2.73
C PHE A 196 -1.67 13.20 2.52
N GLY A 197 -2.15 13.23 1.28
CA GLY A 197 -3.57 13.42 0.97
C GLY A 197 -4.32 12.10 0.81
N VAL A 198 -5.62 12.12 1.01
CA VAL A 198 -6.50 10.97 0.67
C VAL A 198 -7.61 11.39 -0.28
N ASN A 199 -8.03 10.49 -1.17
CA ASN A 199 -9.18 10.69 -2.05
C ASN A 199 -9.15 12.07 -2.77
N ASN A 200 -10.29 12.76 -2.93
CA ASN A 200 -10.32 14.10 -3.56
C ASN A 200 -9.78 15.24 -2.67
N GLY A 201 -9.30 14.95 -1.46
CA GLY A 201 -8.62 15.92 -0.60
C GLY A 201 -7.26 16.40 -1.14
N ALA A 202 -6.81 15.86 -2.27
CA ALA A 202 -5.63 16.34 -2.99
C ALA A 202 -5.97 17.23 -4.21
N HIS A 203 -7.25 17.50 -4.50
CA HIS A 203 -7.62 18.24 -5.72
C HIS A 203 -7.21 19.72 -5.70
N GLY A 204 -7.35 20.40 -4.55
CA GLY A 204 -6.97 21.83 -4.40
C GLY A 204 -5.68 22.05 -3.60
N PHE A 205 -5.01 20.98 -3.18
CA PHE A 205 -3.74 21.01 -2.49
C PHE A 205 -2.89 19.85 -3.01
N ARG A 206 -1.68 20.12 -3.50
CA ARG A 206 -0.76 19.07 -3.98
C ARG A 206 0.02 18.47 -2.80
N PRO A 207 -0.33 17.28 -2.28
CA PRO A 207 0.48 16.63 -1.24
C PRO A 207 1.73 15.97 -1.84
N HIS A 208 2.68 15.59 -0.98
CA HIS A 208 3.82 14.77 -1.40
C HIS A 208 3.40 13.33 -1.70
N TYR A 209 2.50 12.79 -0.87
CA TYR A 209 1.97 11.43 -0.99
C TYR A 209 0.44 11.45 -1.12
N TRP A 210 -0.11 10.42 -1.73
CA TRP A 210 -1.55 10.28 -1.87
C TRP A 210 -1.99 8.82 -1.85
N THR A 211 -3.18 8.54 -1.33
CA THR A 211 -3.79 7.20 -1.46
C THR A 211 -5.30 7.27 -1.66
N CYS A 212 -5.82 6.23 -2.30
CA CYS A 212 -7.24 5.98 -2.43
C CYS A 212 -7.51 4.46 -2.33
N VAL A 213 -8.77 4.13 -2.07
CA VAL A 213 -9.22 2.75 -1.85
C VAL A 213 -10.54 2.44 -2.58
N ASP A 214 -11.30 3.47 -2.96
CA ASP A 214 -12.46 3.34 -3.85
C ASP A 214 -12.05 3.26 -5.33
N ASP A 215 -13.05 3.04 -6.19
CA ASP A 215 -12.87 2.96 -7.64
C ASP A 215 -12.16 4.21 -8.20
N PRO A 216 -11.11 4.06 -9.02
CA PRO A 216 -10.32 5.18 -9.55
C PRO A 216 -11.10 6.23 -10.34
N THR A 217 -12.26 5.87 -10.91
CA THR A 217 -13.14 6.80 -11.64
C THR A 217 -13.80 7.84 -10.74
N ARG A 218 -13.65 7.74 -9.41
CA ARG A 218 -14.19 8.71 -8.44
C ARG A 218 -13.25 9.85 -8.11
N PHE A 219 -12.01 9.82 -8.61
CA PHE A 219 -10.98 10.79 -8.25
C PHE A 219 -10.61 11.66 -9.43
N MET A 220 -10.22 12.90 -9.13
CA MET A 220 -9.79 13.87 -10.12
C MET A 220 -8.58 13.37 -10.91
N ASP A 221 -8.66 13.43 -12.24
CA ASP A 221 -7.61 13.01 -13.17
C ASP A 221 -6.31 13.80 -12.99
N THR A 222 -6.39 15.05 -12.55
CA THR A 222 -5.21 15.89 -12.24
C THR A 222 -4.36 15.30 -11.12
N ILE A 223 -4.97 14.63 -10.12
CA ILE A 223 -4.21 13.93 -9.08
C ILE A 223 -3.40 12.80 -9.70
N TRP A 224 -4.02 12.02 -10.60
CA TRP A 224 -3.37 10.90 -11.29
C TRP A 224 -2.23 11.38 -12.20
N ARG A 225 -2.43 12.47 -12.95
CA ARG A 225 -1.46 12.99 -13.92
C ARG A 225 -0.27 13.71 -13.28
N ASP A 226 -0.39 14.23 -12.06
CA ASP A 226 0.67 15.00 -11.42
C ASP A 226 1.88 14.12 -11.02
N PRO A 227 3.06 14.26 -11.66
CA PRO A 227 4.24 13.48 -11.30
C PRO A 227 4.84 13.88 -9.95
N GLY A 228 4.51 15.05 -9.39
CA GLY A 228 4.98 15.50 -8.09
C GLY A 228 4.33 14.76 -6.90
N ILE A 229 3.28 13.98 -7.15
CA ILE A 229 2.57 13.20 -6.12
C ILE A 229 2.98 11.73 -6.23
N GLN A 230 3.51 11.14 -5.15
CA GLN A 230 3.66 9.69 -5.06
C GLN A 230 2.35 9.03 -4.60
N LYS A 231 1.83 8.09 -5.40
CA LYS A 231 0.48 7.56 -5.26
C LYS A 231 0.55 6.11 -4.82
N PHE A 232 -0.06 5.80 -3.68
CA PHE A 232 -0.20 4.45 -3.16
C PHE A 232 -1.61 3.93 -3.45
N VAL A 233 -1.72 2.85 -4.21
CA VAL A 233 -3.01 2.36 -4.72
C VAL A 233 -3.13 0.84 -4.52
N PRO A 234 -4.30 0.29 -4.20
CA PRO A 234 -4.50 -1.15 -4.22
C PRO A 234 -4.13 -1.76 -5.58
N LEU A 235 -3.38 -2.86 -5.58
CA LEU A 235 -2.97 -3.56 -6.81
C LEU A 235 -4.15 -3.88 -7.73
N GLY A 236 -5.31 -4.25 -7.17
CA GLY A 236 -6.52 -4.54 -7.94
C GLY A 236 -7.10 -3.34 -8.71
N HIS A 237 -6.54 -2.14 -8.54
CA HIS A 237 -6.95 -0.94 -9.26
C HIS A 237 -6.00 -0.59 -10.42
N PHE A 238 -4.84 -1.25 -10.56
CA PHE A 238 -3.86 -0.91 -11.59
C PHE A 238 -4.42 -0.97 -13.02
N ASP A 239 -5.26 -1.97 -13.29
CA ASP A 239 -5.90 -2.17 -14.60
C ASP A 239 -7.19 -1.34 -14.78
N ARG A 240 -7.59 -0.54 -13.78
CA ARG A 240 -8.82 0.26 -13.87
C ARG A 240 -8.54 1.56 -14.61
N PRO A 241 -9.50 2.04 -15.41
CA PRO A 241 -9.38 3.35 -16.03
C PRO A 241 -9.69 4.46 -15.01
N VAL A 242 -9.39 5.70 -15.39
CA VAL A 242 -9.66 6.92 -14.61
C VAL A 242 -10.80 7.70 -15.28
N TRP A 243 -11.47 8.57 -14.53
CA TRP A 243 -12.47 9.49 -15.09
C TRP A 243 -11.81 10.82 -15.44
N ASP A 244 -11.87 11.20 -16.71
CA ASP A 244 -11.49 12.54 -17.16
C ASP A 244 -12.70 13.46 -16.99
N ARG A 245 -12.62 14.34 -15.99
CA ARG A 245 -13.72 15.26 -15.68
C ARG A 245 -13.88 16.33 -16.77
N ALA A 246 -12.80 16.79 -17.38
CA ALA A 246 -12.83 17.82 -18.40
C ALA A 246 -13.47 17.29 -19.70
N ALA A 247 -13.14 16.05 -20.07
CA ALA A 247 -13.71 15.38 -21.24
C ALA A 247 -15.06 14.69 -20.96
N GLY A 248 -15.47 14.56 -19.70
CA GLY A 248 -16.73 13.92 -19.30
C GLY A 248 -16.79 12.44 -19.69
N ARG A 249 -15.66 11.72 -19.64
CA ARG A 249 -15.57 10.31 -20.06
C ARG A 249 -14.51 9.54 -19.29
N VAL A 250 -14.60 8.22 -19.34
CA VAL A 250 -13.55 7.30 -18.86
C VAL A 250 -12.35 7.37 -19.81
N THR A 251 -11.13 7.44 -19.26
CA THR A 251 -9.87 7.47 -20.00
C THR A 251 -9.55 6.13 -20.65
N ALA A 252 -8.69 6.14 -21.67
CA ALA A 252 -8.10 4.90 -22.20
C ALA A 252 -6.94 4.44 -21.32
N GLU A 253 -6.22 5.38 -20.69
CA GLU A 253 -5.16 5.13 -19.73
C GLU A 253 -5.71 4.42 -18.49
N ARG A 254 -4.94 3.45 -17.99
CA ARG A 254 -5.18 2.74 -16.73
C ARG A 254 -4.42 3.44 -15.61
N VAL A 255 -4.80 3.18 -14.36
CA VAL A 255 -4.08 3.69 -13.17
C VAL A 255 -2.58 3.42 -13.24
N ALA A 256 -2.17 2.23 -13.67
CA ALA A 256 -0.75 1.86 -13.78
C ALA A 256 0.04 2.72 -14.78
N ASP A 257 -0.62 3.34 -15.76
CA ASP A 257 0.02 4.12 -16.82
C ASP A 257 0.36 5.56 -16.34
N PHE A 258 -0.11 5.96 -15.15
CA PHE A 258 0.15 7.28 -14.57
C PHE A 258 1.48 7.34 -13.78
N PRO A 259 2.14 8.51 -13.71
CA PRO A 259 3.43 8.64 -13.06
C PRO A 259 3.35 8.41 -11.55
N ASN A 260 4.44 7.87 -10.99
CA ASN A 260 4.64 7.69 -9.55
C ASN A 260 3.53 6.89 -8.85
N VAL A 261 2.92 5.94 -9.55
CA VAL A 261 2.00 4.95 -8.98
C VAL A 261 2.78 3.77 -8.38
N ILE A 262 2.43 3.45 -7.14
CA ILE A 262 2.95 2.35 -6.34
C ILE A 262 1.76 1.54 -5.80
N GLY A 263 1.84 0.24 -6.00
CA GLY A 263 0.80 -0.72 -5.65
C GLY A 263 0.99 -1.28 -4.26
N TYR A 264 -0.10 -1.62 -3.58
CA TYR A 264 -0.05 -2.44 -2.36
C TYR A 264 -1.14 -3.52 -2.36
N ARG A 265 -0.89 -4.60 -1.61
CA ARG A 265 -1.88 -5.65 -1.37
C ARG A 265 -2.84 -5.19 -0.26
N ARG A 266 -4.15 -5.39 -0.45
CA ARG A 266 -5.17 -5.08 0.55
C ARG A 266 -5.86 -6.33 1.08
N ASN A 267 -6.45 -6.23 2.26
CA ASN A 267 -7.34 -7.24 2.82
C ASN A 267 -8.66 -6.58 3.31
N GLU A 268 -9.64 -7.39 3.69
CA GLU A 268 -10.99 -6.95 4.07
C GLU A 268 -11.37 -7.31 5.52
N HIS A 269 -10.39 -7.73 6.33
CA HIS A 269 -10.59 -8.18 7.71
C HIS A 269 -9.62 -7.48 8.65
N PHE A 270 -10.14 -6.46 9.33
CA PHE A 270 -9.45 -5.74 10.39
C PHE A 270 -9.13 -6.66 11.56
N GLN A 271 -7.85 -6.69 11.96
CA GLN A 271 -7.35 -7.37 13.15
C GLN A 271 -6.29 -6.50 13.82
N ALA A 272 -6.65 -5.87 14.93
CA ALA A 272 -5.82 -4.82 15.56
C ALA A 272 -4.43 -5.32 15.96
N ASP A 273 -4.33 -6.52 16.52
CA ASP A 273 -3.11 -7.14 17.05
C ASP A 273 -2.01 -7.35 16.01
N ARG A 274 -2.41 -7.57 14.76
CA ARG A 274 -1.49 -7.76 13.63
C ARG A 274 -1.53 -6.62 12.63
N TRP A 275 -2.35 -5.59 12.81
CA TRP A 275 -2.56 -4.53 11.81
C TRP A 275 -1.25 -3.81 11.43
N LEU A 276 -0.36 -3.59 12.40
CA LEU A 276 0.97 -3.00 12.17
C LEU A 276 2.01 -3.99 11.59
N THR A 277 1.71 -5.28 11.51
CA THR A 277 2.69 -6.31 11.13
C THR A 277 2.23 -7.22 10.00
N GLU A 278 0.94 -7.20 9.65
CA GLU A 278 0.40 -7.99 8.54
C GLU A 278 0.92 -7.49 7.21
N ASP A 279 1.06 -8.41 6.25
CA ASP A 279 1.72 -8.21 4.95
C ASP A 279 0.83 -7.52 3.90
N THR A 280 -0.28 -6.96 4.36
CA THR A 280 -1.31 -6.29 3.56
C THR A 280 -1.76 -5.02 4.27
N ILE A 281 -2.48 -4.16 3.54
CA ILE A 281 -3.03 -2.92 4.08
C ILE A 281 -4.55 -3.08 4.21
N ASN A 282 -5.02 -3.11 5.45
CA ASN A 282 -6.45 -3.11 5.76
C ASN A 282 -6.99 -1.68 5.83
N TRP A 283 -8.24 -1.50 5.41
CA TRP A 283 -8.93 -0.20 5.42
C TRP A 283 -10.28 -0.25 6.16
N GLY A 284 -10.46 -1.22 7.07
CA GLY A 284 -11.68 -1.55 7.79
C GLY A 284 -12.30 -2.87 7.31
N ASN A 285 -13.49 -3.18 7.84
CA ASN A 285 -14.24 -4.38 7.48
C ASN A 285 -15.27 -4.11 6.38
N HIS A 286 -15.52 -5.10 5.53
CA HIS A 286 -16.73 -5.11 4.71
C HIS A 286 -18.00 -5.05 5.59
N ALA A 287 -19.13 -4.61 5.02
CA ALA A 287 -20.41 -4.58 5.72
C ALA A 287 -20.78 -5.94 6.35
N ASP A 288 -20.46 -7.04 5.66
CA ASP A 288 -20.68 -8.42 6.14
C ASP A 288 -19.85 -8.79 7.39
N HIS A 289 -18.88 -7.96 7.75
CA HIS A 289 -17.96 -8.13 8.87
C HIS A 289 -17.99 -6.95 9.84
N GLY A 290 -19.08 -6.18 9.85
CA GLY A 290 -19.29 -5.05 10.78
C GLY A 290 -18.98 -3.66 10.20
N GLY A 291 -18.51 -3.57 8.95
CA GLY A 291 -18.37 -2.28 8.26
C GLY A 291 -17.19 -1.42 8.73
N GLY A 292 -17.34 -0.09 8.68
CA GLY A 292 -16.31 0.84 9.17
C GLY A 292 -15.11 1.03 8.23
N ARG A 293 -15.32 0.90 6.90
CA ARG A 293 -14.25 1.17 5.94
C ARG A 293 -13.90 2.66 5.89
N SER A 294 -12.60 2.96 5.94
CA SER A 294 -12.06 4.30 5.79
C SER A 294 -10.67 4.28 5.19
N VAL A 295 -10.44 5.14 4.19
CA VAL A 295 -9.12 5.40 3.61
C VAL A 295 -8.11 5.87 4.65
N MET A 296 -8.57 6.49 5.75
CA MET A 296 -7.71 6.95 6.85
C MET A 296 -6.92 5.78 7.47
N LEU A 297 -7.52 4.61 7.62
CA LEU A 297 -6.82 3.41 8.12
C LEU A 297 -5.68 3.03 7.16
N ALA A 298 -5.97 2.93 5.86
CA ALA A 298 -4.95 2.62 4.86
C ALA A 298 -3.81 3.66 4.86
N ALA A 299 -4.15 4.95 4.95
CA ALA A 299 -3.18 6.04 4.98
C ALA A 299 -2.29 5.99 6.23
N LEU A 300 -2.85 5.74 7.42
CA LEU A 300 -2.07 5.57 8.65
C LEU A 300 -1.11 4.38 8.53
N ARG A 301 -1.57 3.26 7.95
CA ARG A 301 -0.72 2.08 7.73
C ARG A 301 0.44 2.40 6.80
N LEU A 302 0.16 3.10 5.70
CA LEU A 302 1.18 3.57 4.76
C LEU A 302 2.17 4.51 5.45
N CYS A 303 1.71 5.46 6.27
CA CYS A 303 2.58 6.37 7.01
C CYS A 303 3.55 5.60 7.92
N HIS A 304 3.05 4.62 8.66
CA HIS A 304 3.88 3.77 9.53
C HIS A 304 4.93 2.98 8.72
N LEU A 305 4.52 2.34 7.62
CA LEU A 305 5.41 1.58 6.74
C LEU A 305 6.51 2.46 6.14
N LEU A 306 6.17 3.67 5.72
CA LEU A 306 7.11 4.66 5.18
C LEU A 306 8.08 5.21 6.24
N GLY A 307 7.91 4.87 7.52
CA GLY A 307 8.84 5.27 8.58
C GLY A 307 8.42 6.50 9.38
N PHE A 308 7.30 7.14 9.02
CA PHE A 308 6.78 8.24 9.84
C PHE A 308 6.44 7.71 11.24
N ARG A 309 6.80 8.49 12.26
CA ARG A 309 6.50 8.17 13.66
C ARG A 309 5.52 9.13 14.28
N ARG A 310 5.24 10.25 13.62
CA ARG A 310 4.23 11.22 14.01
C ARG A 310 3.34 11.58 12.84
N VAL A 311 2.04 11.40 13.01
CA VAL A 311 1.03 11.78 12.01
C VAL A 311 0.12 12.86 12.59
N CYS A 312 0.11 14.05 11.97
CA CYS A 312 -0.74 15.17 12.34
C CYS A 312 -1.97 15.19 11.43
N LEU A 313 -3.17 15.02 12.00
CA LEU A 313 -4.42 14.92 11.25
C LEU A 313 -5.02 16.30 10.95
N LEU A 314 -5.30 16.56 9.68
CA LEU A 314 -5.97 17.76 9.18
C LEU A 314 -7.25 17.39 8.42
N GLY A 315 -8.30 18.22 8.50
CA GLY A 315 -9.58 17.86 7.88
C GLY A 315 -10.25 16.67 8.56
N CYS A 316 -9.90 16.38 9.80
CA CYS A 316 -10.31 15.21 10.56
C CYS A 316 -11.52 15.51 11.45
N ASP A 317 -12.59 16.02 10.86
CA ASP A 317 -13.74 16.56 11.60
C ASP A 317 -14.50 15.51 12.41
N PHE A 318 -14.55 14.25 11.95
CA PHE A 318 -15.31 13.15 12.59
C PHE A 318 -16.81 13.45 12.81
N HIS A 319 -17.35 14.35 12.01
CA HIS A 319 -18.77 14.62 11.90
C HIS A 319 -19.07 15.12 10.49
N MET A 320 -20.34 15.07 10.08
CA MET A 320 -20.78 15.54 8.78
C MET A 320 -22.13 16.24 8.92
N GLU A 321 -22.18 17.53 8.61
CA GLU A 321 -23.40 18.34 8.70
C GLU A 321 -24.09 18.45 7.34
N ALA A 322 -25.41 18.74 7.34
CA ALA A 322 -26.15 19.04 6.13
C ALA A 322 -25.61 20.34 5.48
N GLY A 323 -25.11 20.26 4.25
CA GLY A 323 -24.65 21.42 3.48
C GLY A 323 -23.15 21.72 3.54
N ARG A 324 -22.39 21.10 4.45
CA ARG A 324 -20.91 21.25 4.49
C ARG A 324 -20.23 19.92 4.81
N HIS A 325 -20.09 19.09 3.78
CA HIS A 325 -19.61 17.72 3.93
C HIS A 325 -18.08 17.57 3.82
N TYR A 326 -17.49 18.34 2.91
CA TYR A 326 -16.07 18.31 2.61
C TYR A 326 -15.55 19.73 2.40
N TRP A 327 -14.23 19.89 2.37
CA TRP A 327 -13.62 21.21 2.11
C TRP A 327 -13.70 21.62 0.62
N PHE A 328 -14.11 20.71 -0.25
CA PHE A 328 -14.40 20.96 -1.67
C PHE A 328 -15.91 20.80 -1.96
N PRO A 329 -16.42 21.40 -3.05
CA PRO A 329 -17.84 21.31 -3.41
C PRO A 329 -18.23 19.89 -3.82
N GLU A 330 -18.97 19.21 -2.95
CA GLU A 330 -19.51 17.87 -3.18
C GLU A 330 -20.76 17.70 -2.33
N GLN A 331 -21.87 17.33 -2.97
CA GLN A 331 -23.14 17.11 -2.27
C GLN A 331 -23.23 15.68 -1.77
N ARG A 332 -23.83 15.49 -0.59
CA ARG A 332 -24.11 14.17 -0.03
C ARG A 332 -25.58 14.04 0.26
N SER A 333 -26.15 12.90 -0.11
CA SER A 333 -27.50 12.57 0.30
C SER A 333 -27.55 12.37 1.82
N GLU A 334 -28.72 12.62 2.41
CA GLU A 334 -28.94 12.39 3.85
C GLU A 334 -28.56 10.97 4.28
N GLN A 335 -28.86 9.97 3.44
CA GLN A 335 -28.46 8.59 3.70
C GLN A 335 -26.95 8.43 3.76
N ALA A 336 -26.22 9.08 2.86
CA ALA A 336 -24.77 9.04 2.85
C ALA A 336 -24.16 9.73 4.10
N VAL A 337 -24.78 10.82 4.56
CA VAL A 337 -24.41 11.51 5.82
C VAL A 337 -24.63 10.58 7.02
N ARG A 338 -25.80 9.94 7.12
CA ARG A 338 -26.10 8.96 8.19
C ARG A 338 -25.11 7.79 8.18
N ASN A 339 -24.84 7.22 7.00
CA ASN A 339 -23.90 6.11 6.85
C ASN A 339 -22.47 6.50 7.26
N ASN A 340 -21.99 7.68 6.86
CA ASN A 340 -20.67 8.17 7.25
C ASN A 340 -20.58 8.41 8.76
N THR A 341 -21.63 8.96 9.37
CA THR A 341 -21.68 9.19 10.82
C THR A 341 -21.62 7.87 11.59
N ALA A 342 -22.39 6.85 11.17
CA ALA A 342 -22.32 5.52 11.76
C ALA A 342 -20.94 4.86 11.58
N ALA A 343 -20.26 5.11 10.45
CA ALA A 343 -18.92 4.62 10.22
C ALA A 343 -17.89 5.27 11.16
N TYR A 344 -18.07 6.53 11.56
CA TYR A 344 -17.18 7.19 12.54
C TYR A 344 -17.22 6.49 13.91
N GLU A 345 -18.39 6.07 14.38
CA GLU A 345 -18.51 5.30 15.63
C GLU A 345 -17.75 3.96 15.57
N ILE A 346 -17.82 3.25 14.43
CA ILE A 346 -17.05 2.02 14.23
C ILE A 346 -15.55 2.31 14.22
N LEU A 347 -15.13 3.40 13.59
CA LEU A 347 -13.72 3.81 13.55
C LEU A 347 -13.18 4.16 14.94
N HIS A 348 -13.97 4.75 15.83
CA HIS A 348 -13.58 4.95 17.22
C HIS A 348 -13.19 3.61 17.87
N GLY A 349 -14.00 2.56 17.66
CA GLY A 349 -13.69 1.21 18.14
C GLY A 349 -12.39 0.65 17.55
N TYR A 350 -12.14 0.87 16.26
CA TYR A 350 -10.88 0.45 15.62
C TYR A 350 -9.67 1.20 16.17
N PHE A 351 -9.75 2.52 16.35
CA PHE A 351 -8.64 3.28 16.90
C PHE A 351 -8.38 2.98 18.36
N ALA A 352 -9.43 2.73 19.15
CA ALA A 352 -9.29 2.25 20.53
C ALA A 352 -8.52 0.93 20.57
N ALA A 353 -8.83 -0.01 19.68
CA ALA A 353 -8.14 -1.29 19.58
C ALA A 353 -6.70 -1.14 19.05
N LEU A 354 -6.43 -0.19 18.15
CA LEU A 354 -5.09 0.05 17.60
C LEU A 354 -4.17 0.79 18.57
N ARG A 355 -4.72 1.60 19.49
CA ARG A 355 -3.93 2.52 20.30
C ARG A 355 -2.79 1.84 21.09
N PRO A 356 -2.98 0.70 21.78
CA PRO A 356 -1.88 0.02 22.47
C PRO A 356 -0.76 -0.44 21.52
N HIS A 357 -1.11 -0.81 20.28
CA HIS A 357 -0.13 -1.22 19.26
C HIS A 357 0.62 -0.02 18.69
N PHE A 358 -0.05 1.12 18.54
CA PHE A 358 0.57 2.38 18.13
C PHE A 358 1.59 2.84 19.18
N ASP A 359 1.20 2.84 20.46
CA ASP A 359 2.06 3.21 21.57
C ASP A 359 3.30 2.29 21.66
N ALA A 360 3.10 0.96 21.55
CA ALA A 360 4.20 -0.01 21.56
C ALA A 360 5.17 0.14 20.38
N ALA A 361 4.70 0.67 19.25
CA ALA A 361 5.51 0.90 18.05
C ALA A 361 6.13 2.31 17.98
N GLY A 362 5.87 3.18 18.96
CA GLY A 362 6.25 4.59 18.90
C GLY A 362 5.62 5.32 17.71
N PHE A 363 4.40 4.95 17.33
CA PHE A 363 3.65 5.54 16.22
C PHE A 363 2.58 6.49 16.76
N GLU A 364 2.93 7.76 16.88
CA GLU A 364 2.10 8.83 17.41
C GLU A 364 1.14 9.36 16.35
N VAL A 365 -0.13 9.55 16.72
CA VAL A 365 -1.13 10.21 15.88
C VAL A 365 -1.77 11.34 16.68
N TRP A 366 -1.67 12.56 16.15
CA TRP A 366 -2.14 13.78 16.77
C TRP A 366 -3.25 14.40 15.95
N ASN A 367 -4.28 14.93 16.62
CA ASN A 367 -5.39 15.59 15.95
C ASN A 367 -5.15 17.10 15.91
N CYS A 368 -4.80 17.65 14.74
CA CYS A 368 -4.61 19.09 14.55
C CYS A 368 -5.87 19.79 14.01
N THR A 369 -7.02 19.09 13.99
CA THR A 369 -8.27 19.64 13.48
C THR A 369 -9.07 20.29 14.60
N GLU A 370 -9.17 21.62 14.58
CA GLU A 370 -10.00 22.38 15.52
C GLU A 370 -11.49 22.03 15.37
N GLY A 371 -12.15 21.74 16.50
CA GLY A 371 -13.58 21.37 16.54
C GLY A 371 -13.87 19.95 16.07
N SER A 372 -12.85 19.11 15.90
CA SER A 372 -13.02 17.68 15.62
C SER A 372 -13.84 16.98 16.71
N ARG A 373 -14.70 16.05 16.33
CA ARG A 373 -15.42 15.15 17.25
C ARG A 373 -14.70 13.85 17.55
N LEU A 374 -13.49 13.68 17.00
CA LEU A 374 -12.65 12.53 17.31
C LEU A 374 -12.23 12.59 18.78
N ASP A 375 -12.37 11.47 19.47
CA ASP A 375 -12.10 11.40 20.90
C ASP A 375 -10.63 11.74 21.21
N PRO A 376 -10.36 12.79 22.01
CA PRO A 376 -8.99 13.18 22.36
C PRO A 376 -8.23 12.11 23.17
N ALA A 377 -8.92 11.16 23.80
CA ALA A 377 -8.29 10.01 24.43
C ALA A 377 -7.68 9.04 23.39
N LEU A 378 -8.27 8.97 22.19
CA LEU A 378 -7.76 8.14 21.09
C LEU A 378 -6.59 8.82 20.39
N PHE A 379 -6.74 10.09 19.99
CA PHE A 379 -5.68 10.89 19.39
C PHE A 379 -5.68 12.29 20.01
N PRO A 380 -4.64 12.66 20.80
CA PRO A 380 -4.61 13.92 21.51
C PRO A 380 -4.66 15.10 20.55
N HIS A 381 -5.36 16.16 20.95
CA HIS A 381 -5.38 17.41 20.20
C HIS A 381 -4.06 18.17 20.37
N VAL A 382 -3.50 18.63 19.25
CA VAL A 382 -2.31 19.50 19.22
C VAL A 382 -2.61 20.67 18.29
N PRO A 383 -2.44 21.93 18.73
CA PRO A 383 -2.61 23.10 17.86
C PRO A 383 -1.76 22.99 16.59
N LEU A 384 -2.33 23.38 15.45
CA LEU A 384 -1.66 23.25 14.16
C LEU A 384 -0.31 23.99 14.13
N ASP A 385 -0.26 25.22 14.67
CA ASP A 385 0.96 26.02 14.67
C ASP A 385 2.10 25.36 15.46
N GLU A 386 1.79 24.70 16.58
CA GLU A 386 2.75 23.94 17.37
C GLU A 386 3.27 22.73 16.59
N ALA A 387 2.38 21.95 15.99
CA ALA A 387 2.74 20.79 15.19
C ALA A 387 3.62 21.19 13.99
N LEU A 388 3.29 22.30 13.32
CA LEU A 388 4.08 22.80 12.19
C LEU A 388 5.46 23.31 12.65
N ALA A 389 5.53 24.03 13.76
CA ALA A 389 6.80 24.50 14.32
C ALA A 389 7.73 23.32 14.65
N ALA A 390 7.20 22.25 15.25
CA ALA A 390 7.95 21.05 15.59
C ALA A 390 8.43 20.25 14.35
N ALA A 391 7.74 20.35 13.21
CA ALA A 391 8.07 19.63 11.98
C ALA A 391 8.94 20.44 11.00
N THR A 392 9.00 21.76 11.15
CA THR A 392 9.73 22.63 10.22
C THR A 392 11.24 22.53 10.46
N LEU A 393 12.01 22.35 9.38
CA LEU A 393 13.47 22.41 9.43
C LEU A 393 13.95 23.85 9.33
N ASP A 394 14.94 24.20 10.16
CA ASP A 394 15.66 25.46 10.02
C ASP A 394 16.62 25.38 8.83
N THR A 395 16.36 26.19 7.81
CA THR A 395 17.19 26.30 6.61
C THR A 395 17.97 27.60 6.56
N SER A 396 18.14 28.29 7.70
CA SER A 396 18.89 29.55 7.78
C SER A 396 20.41 29.37 7.75
N ALA A 397 20.90 28.14 7.96
CA ALA A 397 22.32 27.83 7.93
C ALA A 397 22.95 28.15 6.56
N SER A 398 24.15 28.75 6.58
CA SER A 398 24.91 29.06 5.36
C SER A 398 25.49 27.80 4.73
N THR A 399 25.56 27.78 3.40
CA THR A 399 26.26 26.76 2.62
C THR A 399 27.72 27.14 2.33
N GLU A 400 28.18 28.29 2.81
CA GLU A 400 29.54 28.78 2.63
C GLU A 400 30.58 27.79 3.18
N GLY A 401 31.58 27.48 2.37
CA GLY A 401 32.65 26.55 2.73
C GLY A 401 32.24 25.08 2.86
N MET A 402 31.04 24.68 2.41
CA MET A 402 30.60 23.26 2.45
C MET A 402 31.29 22.36 1.41
N TYR A 403 31.87 22.94 0.35
CA TYR A 403 32.68 22.21 -0.64
C TYR A 403 34.18 22.18 -0.30
N VAL A 404 34.59 22.76 0.83
CA VAL A 404 35.97 22.62 1.31
C VAL A 404 36.12 21.19 1.83
N ASP A 405 37.12 20.48 1.33
CA ASP A 405 37.44 19.14 1.80
C ASP A 405 38.00 19.22 3.24
N ARG A 406 37.11 19.02 4.22
CA ARG A 406 37.44 19.01 5.66
C ARG A 406 38.01 17.66 6.13
N TYR A 407 37.98 16.63 5.28
CA TYR A 407 38.59 15.34 5.57
C TYR A 407 40.04 15.26 5.10
N ARG A 408 40.42 16.14 4.17
CA ARG A 408 41.83 16.36 3.89
C ARG A 408 42.46 16.94 5.16
N PRO A 409 43.44 16.25 5.77
CA PRO A 409 44.19 16.85 6.86
C PRO A 409 44.74 18.18 6.36
N GLU A 410 44.64 19.22 7.18
CA GLU A 410 45.35 20.46 6.88
C GLU A 410 46.81 20.06 6.59
N PRO A 411 47.42 20.58 5.50
CA PRO A 411 48.82 20.31 5.26
C PRO A 411 49.57 20.68 6.53
N GLU A 412 50.39 19.75 7.05
CA GLU A 412 51.18 20.02 8.24
C GLU A 412 51.88 21.37 8.03
N PRO A 413 51.82 22.27 9.02
CA PRO A 413 52.52 23.54 8.91
C PRO A 413 53.96 23.21 8.51
N PRO A 414 54.51 23.93 7.51
CA PRO A 414 55.86 23.64 7.05
C PRO A 414 56.76 23.62 8.27
N LEU A 415 57.51 22.53 8.44
CA LEU A 415 58.48 22.40 9.53
C LEU A 415 59.28 23.70 9.57
N PRO A 416 59.50 24.29 10.78
CA PRO A 416 60.27 25.52 10.89
C PRO A 416 61.54 25.31 10.09
N MET A 417 61.77 26.14 9.07
CA MET A 417 63.01 26.07 8.29
C MET A 417 64.13 26.10 9.30
N THR A 418 64.77 24.95 9.53
CA THR A 418 66.02 24.89 10.26
C THR A 418 66.90 25.87 9.53
N ALA A 419 67.25 26.97 10.20
CA ALA A 419 68.15 27.97 9.66
C ALA A 419 69.32 27.21 9.03
N PRO A 420 69.70 27.52 7.77
CA PRO A 420 70.69 26.76 7.05
C PRO A 420 71.87 26.55 7.97
N THR A 421 72.07 25.30 8.41
CA THR A 421 73.23 24.92 9.20
C THR A 421 74.38 25.39 8.36
N THR A 422 75.14 26.38 8.84
CA THR A 422 76.31 26.88 8.13
C THR A 422 77.20 25.69 7.86
N THR A 423 77.15 25.19 6.62
CA THR A 423 78.00 24.10 6.19
C THR A 423 79.41 24.61 6.44
N PRO A 424 80.22 23.95 7.29
CA PRO A 424 81.63 24.28 7.37
C PRO A 424 82.16 24.19 5.94
N THR A 425 82.72 25.32 5.47
CA THR A 425 83.37 25.43 4.17
C THR A 425 84.25 24.19 4.00
N PRO A 426 84.03 23.35 2.97
CA PRO A 426 84.93 22.23 2.71
C PRO A 426 86.32 22.81 2.53
N ASP A 427 87.25 22.34 3.36
CA ASP A 427 88.65 22.69 3.30
C ASP A 427 89.14 22.37 1.88
N SER A 428 89.65 23.37 1.17
CA SER A 428 89.85 23.35 -0.28
C SER A 428 91.09 22.56 -0.71
N THR A 429 91.40 21.46 -0.03
CA THR A 429 92.53 20.60 -0.36
C THR A 429 92.02 19.32 -1.00
N LEU A 430 92.49 19.07 -2.23
CA LEU A 430 92.27 17.88 -3.06
C LEU A 430 91.07 17.93 -4.03
N LEU A 431 91.22 18.73 -5.09
CA LEU A 431 90.69 18.34 -6.40
C LEU A 431 91.86 18.12 -7.37
N ASP A 432 91.99 16.86 -7.75
CA ASP A 432 92.87 16.31 -8.76
C ASP A 432 92.35 16.69 -10.18
N PRO A 433 93.13 17.37 -11.03
CA PRO A 433 92.69 17.79 -12.36
C PRO A 433 92.79 16.62 -13.34
N GLY A 434 91.81 15.71 -13.36
CA GLY A 434 91.96 14.49 -14.16
C GLY A 434 90.72 13.76 -14.68
N SER A 435 89.48 14.17 -14.39
CA SER A 435 88.31 13.38 -14.80
C SER A 435 87.33 14.18 -15.67
N SER A 436 87.47 14.02 -16.98
CA SER A 436 86.47 14.41 -17.98
C SER A 436 85.19 13.58 -17.80
N ILE A 437 84.09 14.24 -17.43
CA ILE A 437 82.75 13.64 -17.41
C ILE A 437 82.24 13.58 -18.86
N PRO A 438 81.81 12.41 -19.37
CA PRO A 438 81.21 12.30 -20.70
C PRO A 438 79.79 12.88 -20.70
N THR A 439 79.52 13.68 -21.72
CA THR A 439 78.20 14.23 -22.05
C THR A 439 77.22 13.10 -22.39
N PRO A 440 76.00 13.08 -21.84
CA PRO A 440 75.01 12.06 -22.19
C PRO A 440 74.52 12.25 -23.63
N ASP A 441 74.41 11.11 -24.32
CA ASP A 441 73.93 10.95 -25.70
C ASP A 441 72.42 11.28 -25.78
N PRO A 442 72.00 12.23 -26.64
CA PRO A 442 70.59 12.63 -26.76
C PRO A 442 69.68 11.64 -27.50
N SER A 443 70.16 10.45 -27.89
CA SER A 443 69.39 9.49 -28.70
C SER A 443 68.46 8.52 -27.93
N LEU A 444 68.35 8.63 -26.59
CA LEU A 444 67.56 7.69 -25.77
C LEU A 444 66.18 8.20 -25.30
N LEU A 445 65.59 9.15 -26.03
CA LEU A 445 64.20 9.58 -25.78
C LEU A 445 63.32 9.34 -27.02
N THR A 446 62.74 8.15 -27.10
CA THR A 446 61.46 7.86 -27.78
C THR A 446 60.70 6.80 -27.02
#